data_AF-A0A1I7XKC3-F1
#
_entry.id   AF-A0A1I7XKC3-F1
#
_cell.length_a   1.000
_cell.length_b   1.000
_cell.length_c   1.000
_cell.angle_alpha   90.00
_cell.angle_beta   90.00
_cell.angle_gamma   90.00
#
_symmetry.space_group_name_H-M   'P 1'
#
loop_
_entity.id
_entity.type
_entity.pdbx_description
1 polymer ?
#
loop_
_entity_poly.entity_id
_entity_poly.type
_entity_poly.pdbx_seq_one_letter_code
_entity_poly.pdbx_strand_id
1 'polypeptide(L)'
;MKFVNSKPDKKSCEFSFQAMRFMQVIESAVLALDHLHTLDPILDNLGRRHGKLEVNGKFRSYYWSTFLECSIYNVRKALTNAKKFADKDIDSTVILWRFLLRDMMKKIKV
;
A
#
# COMPACT_ATOMS: atom_id res chain seq x y z
N MET A 1 -21.25 -21.04 29.60
CA MET A 1 -21.01 -20.11 28.47
C MET A 1 -20.32 -20.92 27.37
N LYS A 2 -21.00 -21.22 26.25
CA LYS A 2 -20.39 -21.99 25.17
C LYS A 2 -19.54 -21.04 24.32
N PHE A 3 -18.24 -21.29 24.22
CA PHE A 3 -17.38 -20.63 23.25
C PHE A 3 -17.84 -21.06 21.85
N VAL A 4 -18.55 -20.16 21.17
CA VAL A 4 -18.83 -20.35 19.76
C VAL A 4 -17.51 -20.06 19.05
N ASN A 5 -16.88 -21.09 18.51
CA ASN A 5 -15.82 -20.93 17.51
C ASN A 5 -16.45 -20.25 16.29
N SER A 6 -16.48 -18.91 16.31
CA SER A 6 -16.87 -18.11 15.16
C SER A 6 -15.89 -18.43 14.04
N LYS A 7 -16.41 -19.00 12.94
CA LYS A 7 -15.62 -19.19 11.72
C LYS A 7 -15.01 -17.83 11.35
N PRO A 8 -13.71 -17.79 10.99
CA PRO A 8 -13.08 -16.53 10.61
C PRO A 8 -13.88 -15.86 9.50
N ASP A 9 -14.18 -14.57 9.67
CA ASP A 9 -14.93 -13.79 8.69
C ASP A 9 -14.15 -13.77 7.36
N LYS A 10 -14.69 -14.48 6.36
CA LYS A 10 -14.06 -14.62 5.03
C LYS A 10 -13.70 -13.26 4.41
N LYS A 11 -14.54 -12.23 4.59
CA LYS A 11 -14.29 -10.89 4.05
C LYS A 11 -13.09 -10.22 4.71
N SER A 12 -12.98 -10.34 6.04
CA SER A 12 -11.81 -9.88 6.80
C SER A 12 -10.53 -10.61 6.38
N CYS A 13 -10.60 -11.92 6.13
CA CYS A 13 -9.46 -12.69 5.65
C CYS A 13 -9.01 -12.26 4.24
N GLU A 14 -9.95 -12.07 3.31
CA GLU A 14 -9.64 -11.59 1.95
C GLU A 14 -9.02 -10.19 1.98
N PHE A 15 -9.58 -9.28 2.79
CA PHE A 15 -9.03 -7.94 2.96
C PHE A 15 -7.59 -7.99 3.51
N SER A 16 -7.38 -8.73 4.60
CA SER A 16 -6.05 -8.86 5.23
C SER A 16 -5.02 -9.45 4.27
N PHE A 17 -5.44 -10.43 3.46
CA PHE A 17 -4.59 -11.02 2.43
C PHE A 17 -4.19 -10.02 1.33
N GLN A 18 -5.13 -9.21 0.85
CA GLN A 18 -4.81 -8.16 -0.13
C GLN A 18 -3.91 -7.07 0.49
N ALA A 19 -4.19 -6.66 1.74
CA ALA A 19 -3.37 -5.68 2.45
C ALA A 19 -1.92 -6.17 2.62
N MET A 20 -1.73 -7.44 2.98
CA MET A 20 -0.40 -8.05 3.09
C MET A 20 0.36 -8.02 1.76
N ARG A 21 -0.31 -8.35 0.64
CA ARG A 21 0.31 -8.28 -0.70
C ARG A 21 0.75 -6.86 -1.05
N PHE A 22 -0.03 -5.85 -0.70
CA PHE A 22 0.38 -4.46 -0.91
C PHE A 22 1.60 -4.10 -0.07
N MET A 23 1.64 -4.51 1.21
CA MET A 23 2.80 -4.28 2.06
C MET A 23 4.07 -4.94 1.53
N GLN A 24 3.97 -6.16 0.98
CA GLN A 24 5.11 -6.84 0.35
C GLN A 24 5.67 -6.09 -0.87
N VAL A 25 4.79 -5.51 -1.69
CA VAL A 25 5.20 -4.69 -2.84
C VAL A 25 5.89 -3.41 -2.38
N ILE A 26 5.37 -2.78 -1.32
CA ILE A 26 5.98 -1.60 -0.70
C ILE A 26 7.35 -1.94 -0.09
N GLU A 27 7.44 -3.03 0.67
CA GLU A 27 8.70 -3.53 1.25
C GLU A 27 9.74 -3.78 0.15
N SER A 28 9.35 -4.47 -0.93
CA SER A 28 10.23 -4.71 -2.07
C SER A 28 10.74 -3.41 -2.69
N ALA A 29 9.91 -2.36 -2.72
CA ALA A 29 10.32 -1.04 -3.21
C ALA A 29 11.33 -0.35 -2.30
N VAL A 30 11.18 -0.47 -0.98
CA VAL A 30 12.15 0.04 -0.01
C VAL A 30 13.48 -0.72 -0.11
N LEU A 31 13.43 -2.04 -0.29
CA LEU A 31 14.64 -2.87 -0.41
C LEU A 31 15.36 -2.68 -1.75
N ALA A 32 14.66 -2.21 -2.79
CA ALA A 32 15.18 -2.00 -4.13
C ALA A 32 15.33 -0.51 -4.50
N LEU A 33 15.48 0.40 -3.52
CA LEU A 33 15.56 1.85 -3.80
C LEU A 33 16.63 2.23 -4.84
N ASP A 34 17.78 1.55 -4.84
CA ASP A 34 18.86 1.79 -5.81
C ASP A 34 18.57 1.15 -7.19
N HIS A 35 17.62 0.21 -7.25
CA HIS A 35 17.36 -0.64 -8.40
C HIS A 35 15.85 -0.79 -8.66
N LEU A 36 15.08 0.31 -8.59
CA LEU A 36 13.60 0.27 -8.67
C LEU A 36 13.04 -0.36 -9.95
N HIS A 37 13.81 -0.38 -11.04
CA HIS A 37 13.43 -1.06 -12.29
C HIS A 37 13.23 -2.57 -12.11
N THR A 38 13.84 -3.18 -11.09
CA THR A 38 13.63 -4.61 -10.77
C THR A 38 12.18 -4.92 -10.37
N LEU A 39 11.41 -3.91 -9.98
CA LEU A 39 9.98 -4.05 -9.67
C LEU A 39 9.07 -3.99 -10.91
N ASP A 40 9.59 -3.61 -12.08
CA ASP A 40 8.77 -3.39 -13.27
C ASP A 40 7.88 -4.61 -13.61
N PRO A 41 8.37 -5.86 -13.59
CA PRO A 41 7.51 -7.03 -13.83
C PRO A 41 6.33 -7.15 -12.85
N ILE A 42 6.53 -6.75 -11.59
CA ILE A 42 5.51 -6.80 -10.54
C ILE A 42 4.50 -5.66 -10.74
N LEU A 43 5.00 -4.44 -10.97
CA LEU A 43 4.18 -3.24 -11.13
C LEU A 43 3.34 -3.31 -12.42
N ASP A 44 3.91 -3.78 -13.53
CA ASP A 44 3.20 -4.00 -14.80
C ASP A 44 2.07 -5.03 -14.64
N ASN A 45 2.33 -6.11 -13.92
CA ASN A 45 1.31 -7.12 -13.64
C ASN A 45 0.18 -6.55 -12.77
N LEU A 46 0.51 -5.73 -11.78
CA LEU A 46 -0.48 -5.03 -10.97
C LEU A 46 -1.30 -4.04 -11.80
N GLY A 47 -0.65 -3.31 -12.72
CA GLY A 47 -1.31 -2.39 -13.66
C GLY A 47 -2.33 -3.12 -14.53
N ARG A 48 -1.92 -4.21 -15.19
CA ARG A 48 -2.85 -5.04 -15.99
C ARG A 48 -4.05 -5.56 -15.18
N ARG A 49 -3.83 -5.96 -13.92
CA ARG A 49 -4.92 -6.46 -13.06
C ARG A 49 -5.88 -5.34 -12.65
N HIS A 50 -5.38 -4.17 -12.27
CA HIS A 50 -6.23 -3.05 -11.87
C HIS A 50 -6.92 -2.41 -13.08
N GLY A 51 -6.26 -2.32 -14.24
CA GLY A 51 -6.88 -1.89 -15.49
C GLY A 51 -8.07 -2.77 -15.88
N LYS A 52 -7.95 -4.11 -15.75
CA LYS A 52 -9.10 -5.03 -15.94
C LYS A 52 -10.24 -4.78 -14.94
N LEU A 53 -9.94 -4.43 -13.69
CA LEU A 53 -10.98 -4.12 -12.71
C LEU A 53 -11.67 -2.78 -13.02
N GLU A 54 -10.92 -1.80 -13.51
CA GLU A 54 -11.43 -0.49 -13.91
C GLU A 54 -12.36 -0.60 -15.12
N VAL A 55 -11.93 -1.30 -16.17
CA VAL A 55 -12.76 -1.58 -17.36
C VAL A 55 -14.07 -2.30 -16.99
N ASN A 56 -14.02 -3.22 -16.03
CA ASN A 56 -15.20 -3.95 -15.56
C ASN A 56 -16.04 -3.17 -14.53
N GLY A 57 -15.73 -1.89 -14.27
CA GLY A 57 -16.46 -1.04 -13.34
C GLY A 57 -16.31 -1.43 -11.86
N LYS A 58 -15.38 -2.33 -11.53
CA LYS A 58 -15.08 -2.82 -10.16
C LYS A 58 -13.98 -2.03 -9.46
N PHE A 59 -13.34 -1.11 -10.17
CA PHE A 59 -12.33 -0.20 -9.63
C PHE A 59 -12.59 1.22 -10.15
N ARG A 60 -12.18 2.22 -9.38
CA ARG A 60 -12.26 3.64 -9.75
C ARG A 60 -10.89 4.27 -9.55
N SER A 61 -10.40 5.03 -10.52
CA SER A 61 -9.06 5.65 -10.46
C SER A 61 -8.82 6.47 -9.17
N TYR A 62 -9.84 7.10 -8.59
CA TYR A 62 -9.70 7.88 -7.34
C TYR A 62 -9.36 7.02 -6.11
N TYR A 63 -9.60 5.70 -6.13
CA TYR A 63 -9.20 4.79 -5.04
C TYR A 63 -7.69 4.80 -4.82
N TRP A 64 -6.90 5.06 -5.87
CA TRP A 64 -5.47 5.27 -5.75
C TRP A 64 -5.14 6.47 -4.86
N SER A 65 -5.86 7.58 -5.01
CA SER A 65 -5.66 8.76 -4.17
C SER A 65 -6.02 8.47 -2.70
N THR A 66 -7.12 7.76 -2.46
CA THR A 66 -7.50 7.30 -1.12
C THR A 66 -6.42 6.42 -0.51
N PHE A 67 -5.91 5.44 -1.27
CA PHE A 67 -4.84 4.56 -0.83
C PHE A 67 -3.58 5.33 -0.43
N LEU A 68 -3.17 6.32 -1.22
CA LEU A 68 -1.99 7.14 -0.92
C LEU A 68 -2.15 7.90 0.40
N GLU A 69 -3.25 8.62 0.57
CA GLU A 69 -3.45 9.44 1.78
C GLU A 69 -3.60 8.57 3.03
N CYS A 70 -4.31 7.44 2.94
CA CYS A 70 -4.38 6.47 4.03
C CYS A 70 -3.01 5.87 4.37
N SER A 71 -2.18 5.53 3.38
CA SER A 71 -0.85 4.96 3.60
C SER A 71 0.06 5.95 4.31
N ILE A 72 0.10 7.20 3.84
CA ILE A 72 0.88 8.29 4.43
C ILE A 72 0.42 8.59 5.86
N TYR A 73 -0.89 8.62 6.10
CA TYR A 73 -1.44 8.78 7.45
C TYR A 73 -0.95 7.67 8.39
N ASN A 74 -1.01 6.41 7.96
CA ASN A 74 -0.58 5.28 8.78
C ASN A 74 0.93 5.29 9.05
N VAL A 75 1.75 5.67 8.07
CA VAL A 75 3.20 5.86 8.28
C VAL A 75 3.46 6.92 9.34
N ARG A 76 2.87 8.12 9.22
CA ARG A 76 3.02 9.17 10.23
C ARG A 76 2.58 8.68 11.61
N LYS A 77 1.39 8.09 11.71
CA LYS A 77 0.85 7.57 12.96
C LYS A 77 1.79 6.54 13.60
N ALA A 78 2.35 5.62 12.82
CA ALA A 78 3.28 4.61 13.32
C ALA A 78 4.57 5.24 13.86
N LEU A 79 5.15 6.20 13.15
CA LEU A 79 6.38 6.89 13.58
C LEU A 79 6.15 7.76 14.82
N THR A 80 5.04 8.50 14.88
CA THR A 80 4.66 9.29 16.06
C THR A 80 4.45 8.38 17.28
N ASN A 81 3.75 7.25 17.11
CA ASN A 81 3.49 6.31 18.20
C ASN A 81 4.75 5.60 18.69
N ALA A 82 5.79 5.49 17.86
CA ALA A 82 7.07 4.94 18.27
C ALA A 82 7.76 5.81 19.32
N LYS A 83 7.43 7.11 19.42
CA LYS A 83 8.02 8.09 20.35
C LYS A 83 9.56 8.12 20.32
N LYS A 84 10.15 7.80 19.17
CA LYS A 84 11.60 7.66 18.95
C LYS A 84 12.19 8.73 18.04
N PHE A 85 11.35 9.46 17.32
CA PHE A 85 11.74 10.36 16.25
C PHE A 85 11.24 11.77 16.55
N ALA A 86 12.03 12.79 16.18
CA ALA A 86 11.58 14.17 16.26
C ALA A 86 10.54 14.46 15.16
N ASP A 87 9.62 15.38 15.42
CA ASP A 87 8.53 15.69 14.47
C ASP A 87 9.05 16.10 13.08
N LYS A 88 10.16 16.83 13.03
CA LYS A 88 10.83 17.22 11.77
C LYS A 88 11.28 16.01 10.94
N ASP A 89 11.79 14.97 11.59
CA ASP A 89 12.25 13.76 10.91
C ASP A 89 11.07 12.92 10.44
N ILE A 90 9.99 12.89 11.23
CA ILE A 90 8.72 12.26 10.83
C ILE A 90 8.17 12.94 9.58
N ASP A 91 8.13 14.28 9.54
CA ASP A 91 7.63 15.03 8.40
C ASP A 91 8.47 14.80 7.14
N SER A 92 9.80 14.83 7.28
CA SER A 92 10.72 14.54 6.18
C SER A 92 10.52 13.12 5.64
N THR A 93 10.39 12.15 6.55
CA THR A 93 10.13 10.75 6.21
C THR A 93 8.80 10.57 5.48
N VAL A 94 7.74 11.22 5.97
CA VAL A 94 6.40 11.18 5.35
C VAL A 94 6.42 11.74 3.92
N ILE A 95 7.22 12.79 3.66
CA ILE A 95 7.42 13.33 2.31
C ILE A 95 8.10 12.30 1.40
N LEU A 96 9.16 11.64 1.87
CA LEU A 96 9.85 10.60 1.10
C LEU A 96 8.93 9.41 0.76
N TRP A 97 8.14 8.96 1.73
CA TRP A 97 7.12 7.93 1.51
C TRP A 97 6.07 8.36 0.47
N ARG A 98 5.64 9.63 0.49
CA ARG A 98 4.72 10.17 -0.52
C ARG A 98 5.32 10.10 -1.92
N PHE A 99 6.61 10.39 -2.09
CA PHE A 99 7.27 10.28 -3.39
C PHE A 99 7.35 8.83 -3.87
N LEU A 100 7.85 7.93 -3.04
CA LEU A 100 7.96 6.50 -3.38
C LEU A 100 6.61 5.91 -3.82
N LEU A 101 5.57 6.09 -3.00
CA LEU A 101 4.24 5.56 -3.29
C LEU A 101 3.65 6.17 -4.55
N ARG A 102 3.82 7.49 -4.78
CA ARG A 102 3.33 8.15 -6.00
C ARG A 102 3.98 7.57 -7.25
N ASP A 103 5.29 7.34 -7.23
CA ASP A 103 5.99 6.84 -8.41
C ASP A 103 5.67 5.37 -8.70
N MET A 104 5.53 4.54 -7.66
CA MET A 104 4.99 3.18 -7.80
C MET A 104 3.58 3.21 -8.42
N MET A 105 2.70 4.07 -7.91
CA MET A 105 1.32 4.18 -8.41
C MET A 105 1.27 4.70 -9.85
N LYS A 106 2.16 5.63 -10.25
CA LYS A 106 2.25 6.08 -11.65
C LYS A 106 2.52 4.91 -12.58
N LYS A 107 3.46 4.02 -12.22
CA LYS A 107 3.77 2.81 -13.01
C LYS A 107 2.58 1.84 -13.08
N ILE A 108 1.79 1.71 -12.01
CA ILE A 108 0.60 0.84 -12.00
C ILE A 108 -0.56 1.43 -12.83
N LYS A 109 -0.65 2.75 -12.95
CA LYS A 109 -1.74 3.43 -13.67
C LYS A 109 -1.56 3.46 -15.19
N VAL A 110 -0.43 2.96 -15.72
CA VAL A 110 -0.13 2.93 -17.16
C VAL A 110 -1.00 1.90 -17.87
#